data_AF-A0A3A4VQT4-F1
#
_entry.id   AF-A0A3A4VQT4-F1
#
_cell.length_a   1.000
_cell.length_b   1.000
_cell.length_c   1.000
_cell.angle_alpha   90.00
_cell.angle_beta   90.00
_cell.angle_gamma   90.00
#
_symmetry.space_group_name_H-M   'P 1'
#
loop_
_entity.id
_entity.type
_entity.pdbx_description
1 polymer ?
#
loop_
_entity_poly.entity_id
_entity_poly.type
_entity_poly.pdbx_seq_one_letter_code
_entity_poly.pdbx_strand_id
1 'polypeptide(L)'
;MGLIQKLLLSISDSLSEDFLQSRKIEAFIRKESSVLFRQIEEKGLENYPETDKEKIVHICYLLPQLGIELALTGLQEDGLMATSLEESNAWRAALEDGRVIHKGILQFQSARMLLSMLESAHAESAFIDENMELLLRHVEIKRENALLQYSETVSATERWEERCAYVQLFSRYANLKKDWRFLNAALKLTEWLWKEYRQPFSNLPSISLLSALVEQEFALREMIQLC
;
A
#
# COMPACT_ATOMS: atom_id res chain seq x y z
N MET A 1 0.56 -24.68 28.77
CA MET A 1 0.98 -23.45 28.08
C MET A 1 2.02 -22.75 28.92
N GLY A 2 3.25 -22.62 28.40
CA GLY A 2 4.41 -22.12 29.15
C GLY A 2 4.35 -20.62 29.44
N LEU A 3 4.99 -20.19 30.53
CA LEU A 3 5.08 -18.80 30.97
C LEU A 3 5.55 -17.83 29.86
N ILE A 4 6.44 -18.30 28.99
CA ILE A 4 6.94 -17.56 27.81
C ILE A 4 5.81 -17.28 26.80
N GLN A 5 4.91 -18.23 26.60
CA GLN A 5 3.79 -18.10 25.66
C GLN A 5 2.76 -17.09 26.16
N LYS A 6 2.51 -17.06 27.48
CA LYS A 6 1.67 -16.02 28.12
C LYS A 6 2.32 -14.63 28.08
N LEU A 7 3.64 -14.54 28.24
CA LEU A 7 4.38 -13.28 28.15
C LEU A 7 4.36 -12.71 26.72
N LEU A 8 4.55 -13.57 25.71
CA LEU A 8 4.47 -13.17 24.30
C LEU A 8 3.05 -12.75 23.89
N LEU A 9 2.02 -13.43 24.40
CA LEU A 9 0.63 -13.05 24.19
C LEU A 9 0.28 -11.73 24.90
N SER A 10 0.75 -11.51 26.14
CA SER A 10 0.50 -10.24 26.84
C SER A 10 1.22 -9.06 26.20
N ILE A 11 2.41 -9.29 25.61
CA ILE A 11 3.11 -8.27 24.83
C ILE A 11 2.34 -7.99 23.54
N SER A 12 1.85 -9.02 22.83
CA SER A 12 0.99 -8.89 21.65
C SER A 12 -0.28 -8.05 21.91
N ASP A 13 -0.97 -8.30 23.02
CA ASP A 13 -2.24 -7.66 23.35
C ASP A 13 -2.07 -6.22 23.88
N SER A 14 -0.98 -5.91 24.59
CA SER A 14 -0.68 -4.51 24.99
C SER A 14 -0.20 -3.65 23.83
N LEU A 15 0.19 -4.28 22.75
CA LEU A 15 0.77 -3.65 21.57
C LEU A 15 -0.35 -3.32 20.56
N SER A 16 -1.40 -4.14 20.45
CA SER A 16 -2.44 -4.01 19.42
C SER A 16 -3.25 -2.70 19.43
N GLU A 17 -3.50 -2.07 20.57
CA GLU A 17 -4.26 -0.79 20.61
C GLU A 17 -3.38 0.45 20.39
N ASP A 18 -2.05 0.28 20.39
CA ASP A 18 -1.12 1.40 20.55
C ASP A 18 -0.33 1.72 19.27
N PHE A 19 -0.48 0.92 18.20
CA PHE A 19 0.41 0.97 17.04
C PHE A 19 0.07 2.01 15.98
N LEU A 20 -1.21 2.36 15.83
CA LEU A 20 -1.67 3.33 14.82
C LEU A 20 -1.96 4.70 15.41
N GLN A 21 -1.33 5.05 16.53
CA GLN A 21 -1.36 6.43 16.99
C GLN A 21 -0.77 7.33 15.89
N SER A 22 -1.54 8.29 15.39
CA SER A 22 -1.14 9.20 14.30
C SER A 22 0.26 9.79 14.52
N ARG A 23 0.62 10.14 15.76
CA ARG A 23 1.98 10.60 16.12
C ARG A 23 3.09 9.58 15.84
N LYS A 24 2.85 8.29 16.08
CA LYS A 24 3.84 7.21 15.81
C LYS A 24 4.01 6.99 14.30
N ILE A 25 2.91 7.06 13.55
CA ILE A 25 2.93 6.97 12.08
C ILE A 25 3.69 8.18 11.51
N GLU A 26 3.35 9.39 11.93
CA GLU A 26 4.03 10.62 11.49
C GLU A 26 5.53 10.58 11.82
N ALA A 27 5.90 10.17 13.04
CA ALA A 27 7.30 10.04 13.43
C ALA A 27 8.06 9.02 12.57
N PHE A 28 7.40 7.92 12.20
CA PHE A 28 7.98 6.93 11.28
C PHE A 28 8.14 7.47 9.87
N ILE A 29 7.11 8.10 9.31
CA ILE A 29 7.16 8.73 7.98
C ILE A 29 8.33 9.71 7.95
N ARG A 30 8.43 10.63 8.93
CA ARG A 30 9.53 11.60 9.01
C ARG A 30 10.89 10.93 9.06
N LYS A 31 11.05 9.91 9.92
CA LYS A 31 12.32 9.20 10.11
C LYS A 31 12.73 8.46 8.84
N GLU A 32 11.86 7.62 8.30
CA GLU A 32 12.19 6.77 7.15
C GLU A 32 12.36 7.59 5.87
N SER A 33 11.56 8.65 5.67
CA SER A 33 11.79 9.59 4.56
C SER A 33 13.15 10.29 4.69
N SER A 34 13.56 10.68 5.90
CA SER A 34 14.89 11.28 6.10
C SER A 34 16.03 10.31 5.79
N VAL A 35 15.87 9.03 6.14
CA VAL A 35 16.85 7.98 5.81
C VAL A 35 16.89 7.74 4.31
N LEU A 36 15.73 7.62 3.67
CA LEU A 36 15.60 7.43 2.23
C LEU A 36 16.25 8.57 1.45
N PHE A 37 15.99 9.82 1.83
CA PHE A 37 16.48 10.99 1.10
C PHE A 37 18.00 11.11 1.22
N ARG A 38 18.56 10.84 2.41
CA ARG A 38 20.02 10.76 2.57
C ARG A 38 20.63 9.70 1.66
N GLN A 39 20.01 8.52 1.57
CA GLN A 39 20.51 7.46 0.69
C GLN A 39 20.43 7.86 -0.79
N ILE A 40 19.38 8.57 -1.20
CA ILE A 40 19.24 9.10 -2.56
C ILE A 40 20.30 10.17 -2.84
N GLU A 41 20.59 11.07 -1.89
CA GLU A 41 21.66 12.06 -2.02
C GLU A 41 23.05 11.41 -2.12
N GLU A 42 23.29 10.35 -1.34
CA GLU A 42 24.58 9.63 -1.32
C GLU A 42 24.80 8.75 -2.56
N LYS A 43 23.75 8.08 -3.04
CA LYS A 43 23.86 7.04 -4.06
C LYS A 43 23.28 7.43 -5.41
N GLY A 44 22.43 8.45 -5.50
CA GLY A 44 21.66 8.76 -6.70
C GLY A 44 20.40 7.90 -6.85
N LEU A 45 19.32 8.49 -7.35
CA LEU A 45 18.04 7.82 -7.59
C LEU A 45 18.15 6.72 -8.66
N GLU A 46 19.04 6.89 -9.63
CA GLU A 46 19.28 5.97 -10.73
C GLU A 46 19.68 4.55 -10.28
N ASN A 47 20.24 4.44 -9.08
CA ASN A 47 20.69 3.17 -8.48
C ASN A 47 19.56 2.38 -7.79
N TYR A 48 18.34 2.89 -7.77
CA TYR A 48 17.17 2.17 -7.28
C TYR A 48 16.49 1.37 -8.40
N PRO A 49 15.87 0.21 -8.09
CA PRO A 49 14.97 -0.47 -9.03
C PRO A 49 13.85 0.45 -9.50
N GLU A 50 13.36 0.28 -10.73
CA GLU A 50 12.27 1.10 -11.27
C GLU A 50 11.00 1.07 -10.39
N THR A 51 10.66 -0.09 -9.83
CA THR A 51 9.54 -0.24 -8.90
C THR A 51 9.68 0.60 -7.63
N ASP A 52 10.92 0.83 -7.16
CA ASP A 52 11.17 1.67 -6.00
C ASP A 52 11.26 3.15 -6.38
N LYS A 53 11.76 3.47 -7.59
CA LYS A 53 11.73 4.84 -8.11
C LYS A 53 10.31 5.39 -8.19
N GLU A 54 9.35 4.60 -8.69
CA GLU A 54 7.93 4.95 -8.72
C GLU A 54 7.41 5.30 -7.30
N LYS A 55 7.70 4.44 -6.32
CA LYS A 55 7.32 4.66 -4.91
C LYS A 55 7.98 5.90 -4.32
N ILE A 56 9.25 6.15 -4.64
CA ILE A 56 10.02 7.31 -4.17
C ILE A 56 9.44 8.61 -4.72
N VAL A 57 9.19 8.68 -6.02
CA VAL A 57 8.56 9.84 -6.66
C VAL A 57 7.21 10.12 -6.02
N HIS A 58 6.41 9.07 -5.82
CA HIS A 58 5.13 9.17 -5.15
C HIS A 58 5.22 9.67 -3.70
N ILE A 59 6.17 9.17 -2.90
CA ILE A 59 6.46 9.68 -1.55
C ILE A 59 6.82 11.17 -1.61
N CYS A 60 7.70 11.58 -2.52
CA CYS A 60 8.13 12.96 -2.66
C CYS A 60 6.97 13.90 -3.02
N TYR A 61 6.01 13.42 -3.81
CA TYR A 61 4.82 14.16 -4.19
C TYR A 61 3.86 14.40 -3.01
N LEU A 62 3.65 13.38 -2.16
CA LEU A 62 2.67 13.44 -1.08
C LEU A 62 3.21 14.05 0.23
N LEU A 63 4.50 13.92 0.54
CA LEU A 63 5.08 14.45 1.79
C LEU A 63 4.79 15.96 2.02
N PRO A 64 4.94 16.85 1.02
CA PRO A 64 4.58 18.26 1.19
C PRO A 64 3.10 18.46 1.52
N GLN A 65 2.22 17.63 0.96
CA GLN A 65 0.77 17.68 1.21
C GLN A 65 0.43 17.26 2.65
N LEU A 66 1.31 16.47 3.28
CA LEU A 66 1.27 16.13 4.70
C LEU A 66 1.94 17.19 5.60
N GLY A 67 2.47 18.28 5.06
CA GLY A 67 3.23 19.28 5.82
C GLY A 67 4.61 18.77 6.27
N ILE A 68 5.17 17.81 5.54
CA ILE A 68 6.53 17.30 5.75
C ILE A 68 7.42 17.87 4.66
N GLU A 69 8.13 18.95 4.99
CA GLU A 69 9.08 19.59 4.09
C GLU A 69 10.38 18.78 4.05
N LEU A 70 10.53 17.98 3.00
CA LEU A 70 11.80 17.34 2.64
C LEU A 70 12.04 17.66 1.16
N ALA A 71 13.13 18.36 0.86
CA ALA A 71 13.38 18.88 -0.48
C ALA A 71 14.29 17.92 -1.28
N LEU A 72 13.70 17.16 -2.20
CA LEU A 72 14.42 16.62 -3.36
C LEU A 72 14.01 17.47 -4.56
N THR A 73 14.85 18.42 -4.96
CA THR A 73 14.58 19.30 -6.09
C THR A 73 14.74 18.56 -7.41
N GLY A 74 13.74 18.67 -8.30
CA GLY A 74 13.84 18.19 -9.68
C GLY A 74 13.24 16.82 -9.98
N LEU A 75 12.56 16.18 -9.03
CA LEU A 75 11.71 15.03 -9.31
C LEU A 75 10.37 15.53 -9.84
N GLN A 76 10.14 15.38 -11.14
CA GLN A 76 8.83 15.61 -11.74
C GLN A 76 8.03 14.30 -11.74
N GLU A 77 6.72 14.41 -11.62
CA GLU A 77 5.76 13.30 -11.73
C GLU A 77 5.56 12.83 -13.18
N ASP A 78 6.34 13.39 -14.12
CA ASP A 78 6.30 13.06 -15.55
C ASP A 78 6.69 11.58 -15.76
N GLY A 79 5.66 10.74 -15.84
CA GLY A 79 5.78 9.34 -16.21
C GLY A 79 5.96 8.36 -15.05
N LEU A 80 5.14 8.45 -13.99
CA LEU A 80 4.69 7.19 -13.38
C LEU A 80 4.15 6.34 -14.53
N MET A 81 4.77 5.18 -14.78
CA MET A 81 4.52 4.36 -15.96
C MET A 81 3.06 3.92 -15.98
N ALA A 82 2.21 4.75 -16.57
CA ALA A 82 0.83 4.41 -16.85
C ALA A 82 0.87 3.19 -17.76
N THR A 83 0.38 2.07 -17.26
CA THR A 83 0.19 0.85 -18.04
C THR A 83 -0.58 1.22 -19.30
N SER A 84 -0.07 0.80 -20.46
CA SER A 84 -0.74 1.11 -21.72
C SER A 84 -2.16 0.54 -21.72
N LEU A 85 -3.09 1.19 -22.44
CA LEU A 85 -4.45 0.68 -22.56
C LEU A 85 -4.48 -0.75 -23.13
N GLU A 86 -3.56 -1.05 -24.06
CA GLU A 86 -3.40 -2.38 -24.65
C GLU A 86 -2.98 -3.42 -23.61
N GLU A 87 -1.99 -3.11 -22.78
CA GLU A 87 -1.53 -3.99 -21.70
C GLU A 87 -2.61 -4.19 -20.64
N SER A 88 -3.32 -3.13 -20.25
CA SER A 88 -4.47 -3.20 -19.34
C SER A 88 -5.57 -4.12 -19.86
N ASN A 89 -5.91 -4.02 -21.15
CA ASN A 89 -6.91 -4.85 -21.79
C ASN A 89 -6.46 -6.30 -21.93
N ALA A 90 -5.20 -6.53 -22.32
CA ALA A 90 -4.63 -7.87 -22.44
C ALA A 90 -4.60 -8.60 -21.09
N TRP A 91 -4.16 -7.90 -20.03
CA TRP A 91 -4.16 -8.43 -18.67
C TRP A 91 -5.58 -8.76 -18.21
N ARG A 92 -6.54 -7.86 -18.42
CA ARG A 92 -7.94 -8.10 -18.05
C ARG A 92 -8.54 -9.31 -18.78
N ALA A 93 -8.24 -9.47 -20.06
CA ALA A 93 -8.71 -10.60 -20.85
C ALA A 93 -8.13 -11.95 -20.36
N ALA A 94 -7.02 -11.93 -19.63
CA ALA A 94 -6.41 -13.12 -19.05
C ALA A 94 -7.01 -13.50 -17.67
N LEU A 95 -7.83 -12.64 -17.06
CA LEU A 95 -8.43 -12.91 -15.74
C LEU A 95 -9.58 -13.93 -15.84
N GLU A 96 -9.58 -14.92 -14.96
CA GLU A 96 -10.70 -15.84 -14.79
C GLU A 96 -11.94 -15.06 -14.30
N ASP A 97 -13.04 -15.17 -15.04
CA ASP A 97 -14.30 -14.46 -14.80
C ASP A 97 -14.17 -12.92 -14.68
N GLY A 98 -13.08 -12.33 -15.20
CA GLY A 98 -12.81 -10.89 -15.05
C GLY A 98 -12.54 -10.46 -13.60
N ARG A 99 -12.00 -11.35 -12.76
CA ARG A 99 -11.77 -11.06 -11.34
C ARG A 99 -10.29 -11.15 -10.97
N VAL A 100 -9.83 -10.21 -10.15
CA VAL A 100 -8.49 -10.24 -9.57
C VAL A 100 -8.37 -11.21 -8.39
N ILE A 101 -9.51 -11.69 -7.88
CA ILE A 101 -9.58 -12.66 -6.80
C ILE A 101 -10.61 -13.74 -7.10
N HIS A 102 -10.17 -14.99 -7.10
CA HIS A 102 -11.01 -16.16 -7.33
C HIS A 102 -10.85 -17.15 -6.16
N LYS A 103 -11.97 -17.49 -5.49
CA LYS A 103 -11.98 -18.39 -4.31
C LYS A 103 -10.98 -18.02 -3.20
N GLY A 104 -10.68 -16.72 -3.06
CA GLY A 104 -9.74 -16.20 -2.06
C GLY A 104 -8.27 -16.20 -2.50
N ILE A 105 -7.98 -16.63 -3.73
CA ILE A 105 -6.67 -16.64 -4.36
C ILE A 105 -6.57 -15.42 -5.27
N LEU A 106 -5.51 -14.63 -5.13
CA LEU A 106 -5.30 -13.39 -5.87
C LEU A 106 -4.42 -13.59 -7.09
N GLN A 107 -4.68 -12.79 -8.12
CA GLN A 107 -3.73 -12.59 -9.21
C GLN A 107 -2.60 -11.67 -8.73
N PHE A 108 -1.35 -12.09 -8.94
CA PHE A 108 -0.19 -11.28 -8.59
C PHE A 108 -0.12 -10.01 -9.46
N GLN A 109 0.42 -8.93 -8.90
CA GLN A 109 0.47 -7.57 -9.48
C GLN A 109 -0.89 -6.91 -9.76
N SER A 110 -1.99 -7.48 -9.28
CA SER A 110 -3.31 -6.90 -9.51
C SER A 110 -3.52 -5.58 -8.78
N ALA A 111 -2.83 -5.32 -7.65
CA ALA A 111 -2.87 -4.02 -7.01
C ALA A 111 -2.31 -2.92 -7.92
N ARG A 112 -1.13 -3.15 -8.52
CA ARG A 112 -0.49 -2.23 -9.47
C ARG A 112 -1.35 -1.99 -10.71
N MET A 113 -1.90 -3.07 -11.29
CA MET A 113 -2.74 -2.97 -12.49
C MET A 113 -4.01 -2.15 -12.22
N LEU A 114 -4.69 -2.43 -11.10
CA LEU A 114 -5.89 -1.66 -10.71
C LEU A 114 -5.55 -0.21 -10.39
N LEU A 115 -4.41 0.08 -9.76
CA LEU A 115 -3.92 1.43 -9.52
C LEU A 115 -3.71 2.19 -10.83
N SER A 116 -3.00 1.59 -11.79
CA SER A 116 -2.76 2.24 -13.08
C SER A 116 -4.07 2.49 -13.85
N MET A 117 -5.01 1.54 -13.82
CA MET A 117 -6.33 1.73 -14.42
C MET A 117 -7.11 2.87 -13.75
N LEU A 118 -7.00 3.02 -12.42
CA LEU A 118 -7.65 4.09 -11.65
C LEU A 118 -7.11 5.48 -12.01
N GLU A 119 -5.81 5.58 -12.26
CA GLU A 119 -5.12 6.82 -12.66
C GLU A 119 -5.38 7.20 -14.13
N SER A 120 -5.61 6.20 -14.99
CA SER A 120 -5.90 6.44 -16.40
C SER A 120 -7.27 7.11 -16.56
N ALA A 121 -7.38 8.06 -17.50
CA ALA A 121 -8.67 8.69 -17.88
C ALA A 121 -9.67 7.71 -18.52
N HIS A 122 -9.34 6.42 -18.56
CA HIS A 122 -10.11 5.31 -19.10
C HIS A 122 -10.64 4.37 -18.01
N ALA A 123 -10.87 4.88 -16.80
CA ALA A 123 -11.54 4.14 -15.74
C ALA A 123 -12.91 3.60 -16.23
N GLU A 124 -12.90 2.37 -16.76
CA GLU A 124 -14.11 1.60 -16.98
C GLU A 124 -14.66 1.24 -15.60
N SER A 125 -15.50 2.15 -15.08
CA SER A 125 -15.89 2.19 -13.67
C SER A 125 -16.41 0.84 -13.18
N ALA A 126 -17.20 0.12 -13.98
CA ALA A 126 -17.80 -1.13 -13.54
C ALA A 126 -16.77 -2.22 -13.17
N PHE A 127 -15.72 -2.42 -13.98
CA PHE A 127 -14.72 -3.46 -13.71
C PHE A 127 -13.92 -3.16 -12.44
N ILE A 128 -13.48 -1.92 -12.27
CA ILE A 128 -12.74 -1.48 -11.09
C ILE A 128 -13.66 -1.58 -9.87
N ASP A 129 -14.88 -1.05 -9.95
CA ASP A 129 -15.81 -1.01 -8.82
C ASP A 129 -16.16 -2.43 -8.34
N GLU A 130 -16.42 -3.37 -9.27
CA GLU A 130 -16.67 -4.78 -8.93
C GLU A 130 -15.47 -5.44 -8.24
N ASN A 131 -14.26 -5.26 -8.78
CA ASN A 131 -13.06 -5.85 -8.20
C ASN A 131 -12.71 -5.23 -6.85
N MET A 132 -12.91 -3.92 -6.68
CA MET A 132 -12.70 -3.23 -5.41
C MET A 132 -13.65 -3.75 -4.33
N GLU A 133 -14.94 -3.95 -4.62
CA GLU A 133 -15.88 -4.55 -3.67
C GLU A 133 -15.51 -6.00 -3.31
N LEU A 134 -15.05 -6.80 -4.28
CA LEU A 134 -14.57 -8.15 -4.01
C LEU A 134 -13.35 -8.16 -3.07
N LEU A 135 -12.39 -7.26 -3.32
CA LEU A 135 -11.21 -7.10 -2.48
C LEU A 135 -11.56 -6.62 -1.07
N LEU A 136 -12.46 -5.63 -0.96
CA LEU A 136 -12.96 -5.12 0.32
C LEU A 136 -13.57 -6.25 1.14
N ARG A 137 -14.50 -7.01 0.54
CA ARG A 137 -15.14 -8.15 1.20
C ARG A 137 -14.13 -9.21 1.63
N HIS A 138 -13.09 -9.46 0.83
CA HIS A 138 -12.03 -10.39 1.20
C HIS A 138 -11.26 -9.92 2.42
N VAL A 139 -10.89 -8.63 2.48
CA VAL A 139 -10.21 -8.03 3.64
C VAL A 139 -11.09 -8.11 4.90
N GLU A 140 -12.38 -7.83 4.78
CA GLU A 140 -13.32 -7.88 5.90
C GLU A 140 -13.50 -9.30 6.48
N ILE A 141 -13.55 -10.31 5.60
CA ILE A 141 -13.78 -11.71 6.00
C ILE A 141 -12.48 -12.35 6.50
N LYS A 142 -11.37 -12.19 5.78
CA LYS A 142 -10.10 -12.88 6.07
C LYS A 142 -9.25 -12.15 7.10
N ARG A 143 -9.47 -10.84 7.30
CA ARG A 143 -8.74 -10.00 8.26
C ARG A 143 -7.23 -10.10 8.05
N GLU A 144 -6.46 -10.37 9.10
CA GLU A 144 -5.00 -10.52 9.06
C GLU A 144 -4.50 -11.57 8.04
N ASN A 145 -5.37 -12.52 7.62
CA ASN A 145 -5.05 -13.52 6.61
C ASN A 145 -5.44 -13.10 5.18
N ALA A 146 -5.92 -11.88 4.98
CA ALA A 146 -6.25 -11.35 3.66
C ALA A 146 -4.97 -11.13 2.84
N LEU A 147 -5.11 -11.25 1.51
CA LEU A 147 -4.04 -10.94 0.56
C LEU A 147 -2.76 -11.77 0.73
N LEU A 148 -2.87 -13.00 1.26
CA LEU A 148 -1.72 -13.89 1.46
C LEU A 148 -1.57 -15.00 0.41
N GLN A 149 -2.63 -15.30 -0.33
CA GLN A 149 -2.68 -16.43 -1.27
C GLN A 149 -2.72 -15.91 -2.71
N TYR A 150 -1.80 -16.40 -3.54
CA TYR A 150 -1.65 -16.00 -4.93
C TYR A 150 -1.73 -17.22 -5.84
N SER A 151 -2.20 -17.00 -7.08
CA SER A 151 -2.28 -18.04 -8.12
C SER A 151 -0.90 -18.54 -8.52
N GLU A 152 0.09 -17.66 -8.46
CA GLU A 152 1.48 -17.90 -8.80
C GLU A 152 2.36 -18.06 -7.55
N THR A 153 3.57 -18.62 -7.73
CA THR A 153 4.54 -18.71 -6.63
C THR A 153 5.23 -17.36 -6.45
N VAL A 154 4.82 -16.63 -5.42
CA VAL A 154 5.31 -15.28 -5.10
C VAL A 154 6.21 -15.34 -3.86
N SER A 155 7.37 -14.68 -3.91
CA SER A 155 8.29 -14.57 -2.79
C SER A 155 7.69 -13.76 -1.62
N ALA A 156 8.30 -13.87 -0.43
CA ALA A 156 7.84 -13.10 0.73
C ALA A 156 7.94 -11.59 0.50
N THR A 157 9.01 -11.13 -0.16
CA THR A 157 9.23 -9.71 -0.48
C THR A 157 8.19 -9.22 -1.49
N GLU A 158 7.97 -9.94 -2.58
CA GLU A 158 6.96 -9.55 -3.58
C GLU A 158 5.55 -9.51 -2.99
N ARG A 159 5.21 -10.47 -2.13
CA ARG A 159 3.94 -10.47 -1.39
C ARG A 159 3.81 -9.25 -0.47
N TRP A 160 4.88 -8.90 0.22
CA TRP A 160 4.92 -7.72 1.07
C TRP A 160 4.68 -6.44 0.28
N GLU A 161 5.37 -6.29 -0.86
CA GLU A 161 5.22 -5.14 -1.74
C GLU A 161 3.79 -5.04 -2.31
N GLU A 162 3.24 -6.15 -2.78
CA GLU A 162 1.87 -6.20 -3.30
C GLU A 162 0.83 -5.82 -2.24
N ARG A 163 1.01 -6.29 -0.99
CA ARG A 163 0.12 -5.92 0.12
C ARG A 163 0.22 -4.43 0.47
N CYS A 164 1.40 -3.83 0.39
CA CYS A 164 1.56 -2.38 0.52
C CYS A 164 0.87 -1.64 -0.63
N ALA A 165 0.96 -2.14 -1.86
CA ALA A 165 0.27 -1.56 -3.01
C ALA A 165 -1.27 -1.62 -2.86
N TYR A 166 -1.82 -2.66 -2.24
CA TYR A 166 -3.26 -2.69 -1.94
C TYR A 166 -3.70 -1.60 -0.96
N VAL A 167 -2.87 -1.23 0.01
CA VAL A 167 -3.16 -0.07 0.88
C VAL A 167 -3.31 1.18 0.03
N GLN A 168 -2.38 1.41 -0.91
CA GLN A 168 -2.43 2.57 -1.79
C GLN A 168 -3.69 2.55 -2.67
N LEU A 169 -4.00 1.40 -3.25
CA LEU A 169 -5.20 1.21 -4.06
C LEU A 169 -6.47 1.55 -3.28
N PHE A 170 -6.61 1.02 -2.06
CA PHE A 170 -7.76 1.29 -1.21
C PHE A 170 -7.86 2.77 -0.81
N SER A 171 -6.74 3.40 -0.45
CA SER A 171 -6.69 4.82 -0.09
C SER A 171 -7.11 5.72 -1.26
N ARG A 172 -6.55 5.50 -2.45
CA ARG A 172 -6.89 6.28 -3.65
C ARG A 172 -8.33 6.07 -4.08
N TYR A 173 -8.80 4.82 -4.06
CA TYR A 173 -10.18 4.52 -4.41
C TYR A 173 -11.17 5.13 -3.40
N ALA A 174 -10.84 5.11 -2.10
CA ALA A 174 -11.62 5.78 -1.06
C ALA A 174 -11.73 7.29 -1.32
N ASN A 175 -10.60 7.93 -1.66
CA ASN A 175 -10.56 9.35 -2.01
C ASN A 175 -11.38 9.68 -3.26
N LEU A 176 -11.32 8.83 -4.30
CA LEU A 176 -12.05 9.02 -5.54
C LEU A 176 -13.56 8.90 -5.33
N LYS A 177 -13.99 7.84 -4.63
CA LYS A 177 -15.42 7.52 -4.43
C LYS A 177 -16.02 8.19 -3.19
N LYS A 178 -15.18 8.82 -2.36
CA LYS A 178 -15.54 9.37 -1.04
C LYS A 178 -16.18 8.30 -0.13
N ASP A 179 -15.64 7.09 -0.16
CA ASP A 179 -16.19 5.94 0.59
C ASP A 179 -15.24 5.48 1.69
N TRP A 180 -15.66 5.71 2.94
CA TRP A 180 -14.92 5.40 4.16
C TRP A 180 -14.67 3.91 4.39
N ARG A 181 -15.45 3.01 3.76
CA ARG A 181 -15.25 1.56 3.91
C ARG A 181 -13.88 1.13 3.37
N PHE A 182 -13.48 1.71 2.25
CA PHE A 182 -12.19 1.42 1.62
C PHE A 182 -11.03 2.03 2.39
N LEU A 183 -11.18 3.26 2.92
CA LEU A 183 -10.15 3.84 3.80
C LEU A 183 -9.98 3.02 5.09
N ASN A 184 -11.08 2.51 5.67
CA ASN A 184 -11.02 1.61 6.81
C ASN A 184 -10.30 0.29 6.48
N ALA A 185 -10.46 -0.23 5.27
CA ALA A 185 -9.71 -1.40 4.81
C ALA A 185 -8.21 -1.09 4.70
N ALA A 186 -7.84 0.07 4.15
CA ALA A 186 -6.46 0.54 4.10
C ALA A 186 -5.85 0.65 5.52
N LEU A 187 -6.55 1.29 6.45
CA LEU A 187 -6.14 1.44 7.87
C LEU A 187 -5.93 0.10 8.58
N LYS A 188 -6.81 -0.89 8.34
CA LYS A 188 -6.64 -2.23 8.90
C LYS A 188 -5.43 -2.95 8.30
N LEU A 189 -5.26 -2.85 6.98
CA LEU A 189 -4.13 -3.47 6.30
C LEU A 189 -2.80 -2.90 6.79
N THR A 190 -2.68 -1.58 6.95
CA THR A 190 -1.45 -0.97 7.49
C THR A 190 -1.21 -1.37 8.94
N GLU A 191 -2.25 -1.54 9.77
CA GLU A 191 -2.09 -2.09 11.11
C GLU A 191 -1.36 -3.43 11.09
N TRP A 192 -1.82 -4.34 10.22
CA TRP A 192 -1.26 -5.69 10.11
C TRP A 192 0.14 -5.68 9.51
N LEU A 193 0.35 -4.88 8.46
CA LEU A 193 1.66 -4.71 7.84
C LEU A 193 2.68 -4.09 8.81
N TRP A 194 2.24 -3.15 9.65
CA TRP A 194 3.09 -2.55 10.66
C TRP A 194 3.57 -3.57 11.70
N LYS A 195 2.67 -4.44 12.17
CA LYS A 195 3.01 -5.54 13.10
C LYS A 195 4.03 -6.49 12.47
N GLU A 196 3.91 -6.78 11.18
CA GLU A 196 4.82 -7.64 10.43
C GLU A 196 6.19 -6.97 10.23
N TYR A 197 6.22 -5.70 9.82
CA TYR A 197 7.46 -4.93 9.65
C TYR A 197 8.28 -4.83 10.94
N ARG A 198 7.61 -4.69 12.09
CA ARG A 198 8.24 -4.55 13.41
C ARG A 198 8.63 -5.89 14.06
N GLN A 199 8.36 -7.03 13.43
CA GLN A 199 8.80 -8.32 13.97
C GLN A 199 10.34 -8.37 14.07
N PRO A 200 10.90 -9.00 15.12
CA PRO A 200 12.33 -9.26 15.19
C PRO A 200 12.80 -9.99 13.92
N PHE A 201 13.94 -9.58 13.36
CA PHE A 201 14.54 -10.17 12.15
C PHE A 201 13.72 -10.01 10.86
N SER A 202 12.76 -9.08 10.83
CA SER A 202 12.15 -8.65 9.58
C SER A 202 13.21 -8.01 8.67
N ASN A 203 13.33 -8.53 7.44
CA ASN A 203 14.16 -7.97 6.37
C ASN A 203 13.27 -7.32 5.29
N LEU A 204 12.08 -6.87 5.67
CA LEU A 204 11.11 -6.32 4.73
C LEU A 204 11.51 -4.90 4.30
N PRO A 205 11.43 -4.57 3.00
CA PRO A 205 11.75 -3.24 2.50
C PRO A 205 10.88 -2.15 3.13
N SER A 206 11.51 -1.09 3.66
CA SER A 206 10.80 0.03 4.29
C SER A 206 10.11 0.95 3.29
N ILE A 207 10.63 1.06 2.06
CA ILE A 207 10.10 1.96 1.00
C ILE A 207 8.63 1.64 0.71
N SER A 208 8.27 0.36 0.58
CA SER A 208 6.90 -0.06 0.28
C SER A 208 5.92 0.31 1.39
N LEU A 209 6.29 0.09 2.66
CA LEU A 209 5.44 0.49 3.79
C LEU A 209 5.37 2.00 3.94
N LEU A 210 6.49 2.71 3.75
CA LEU A 210 6.53 4.17 3.78
C LEU A 210 5.59 4.76 2.73
N SER A 211 5.65 4.26 1.50
CA SER A 211 4.79 4.68 0.40
C SER A 211 3.31 4.40 0.70
N ALA A 212 2.99 3.25 1.27
CA ALA A 212 1.63 2.91 1.69
C ALA A 212 1.09 3.82 2.81
N LEU A 213 1.91 4.12 3.83
CA LEU A 213 1.52 4.98 4.94
C LEU A 213 1.34 6.43 4.52
N VAL A 214 2.22 6.95 3.66
CA VAL A 214 2.12 8.32 3.14
C VAL A 214 0.80 8.49 2.36
N GLU A 215 0.46 7.54 1.49
CA GLU A 215 -0.81 7.54 0.74
C GLU A 215 -2.04 7.43 1.67
N GLN A 216 -1.99 6.55 2.67
CA GLN A 216 -3.08 6.43 3.65
C GLN A 216 -3.28 7.73 4.45
N GLU A 217 -2.21 8.30 5.01
CA GLU A 217 -2.34 9.53 5.81
C GLU A 217 -2.85 10.69 4.95
N PHE A 218 -2.45 10.73 3.68
CA PHE A 218 -2.97 11.70 2.72
C PHE A 218 -4.48 11.49 2.51
N ALA A 219 -4.91 10.26 2.21
CA ALA A 219 -6.33 9.96 2.05
C ALA A 219 -7.16 10.24 3.29
N LEU A 220 -6.65 9.90 4.48
CA LEU A 220 -7.31 10.21 5.74
C LEU A 220 -7.51 11.72 5.90
N ARG A 221 -6.47 12.53 5.64
CA ARG A 221 -6.55 13.99 5.72
C ARG A 221 -7.57 14.57 4.75
N GLU A 222 -7.52 14.15 3.49
CA GLU A 222 -8.46 14.61 2.45
C GLU A 222 -9.91 14.26 2.80
N MET A 223 -10.16 13.03 3.26
CA MET A 223 -11.52 12.60 3.61
C MET A 223 -12.07 13.33 4.84
N ILE A 224 -11.23 13.65 5.84
CA ILE A 224 -11.63 14.44 7.01
C ILE A 224 -11.98 15.88 6.61
N GLN A 225 -11.23 16.51 5.70
CA GLN A 225 -11.45 17.91 5.29
C GLN A 225 -12.75 18.13 4.51
N LEU A 226 -13.33 17.07 3.96
CA LEU A 226 -14.57 17.12 3.18
C LEU A 226 -15.84 16.92 4.02
N CYS A 227 -15.70 16.67 5.33
CA CYS A 227 -16.79 16.52 6.30
C CYS A 227 -16.95 17.79 7.14
#